data_AF-A0A4P2VKX0-F1
#
_entry.id   AF-A0A4P2VKX0-F1
#
_cell.length_a   1.000
_cell.length_b   1.000
_cell.length_c   1.000
_cell.angle_alpha   90.00
_cell.angle_beta   90.00
_cell.angle_gamma   90.00
#
_symmetry.space_group_name_H-M   'P 1'
#
loop_
_entity.id
_entity.type
_entity.pdbx_description
1 polymer ?
#
loop_
_entity_poly.entity_id
_entity_poly.type
_entity_poly.pdbx_seq_one_letter_code
_entity_poly.pdbx_strand_id
1 'polypeptide(L)'
;MFKKSLILFSVLVMSQASADESITTYAYCDPYDKNEQWRWATDESNQAIKVNGYWKLFYFKGDYSSITNLNPSYYRFIITPQEFIRVKKYCKKNEIIRPADSSLSKWYYFNIKD
;
A
#
# COMPACT_ATOMS: atom_id res chain seq x y z
N MET A 1 27.67 24.87 53.65
CA MET A 1 26.21 24.79 53.44
C MET A 1 25.94 24.46 51.97
N PHE A 2 25.85 23.18 51.62
CA PHE A 2 25.60 22.75 50.23
C PHE A 2 24.09 22.70 49.96
N LYS A 3 23.63 23.58 49.07
CA LYS A 3 22.24 23.62 48.58
C LYS A 3 21.96 22.35 47.76
N LYS A 4 21.03 21.52 48.21
CA LYS A 4 20.49 20.38 47.46
C LYS A 4 19.55 20.93 46.37
N SER A 5 19.99 20.89 45.12
CA SER A 5 19.12 21.17 43.97
C SER A 5 18.56 19.83 43.46
N LEU A 6 17.31 19.56 43.78
CA LEU A 6 16.55 18.42 43.26
C LEU A 6 16.05 18.78 41.86
N ILE A 7 16.76 18.30 40.83
CA ILE A 7 16.29 18.38 39.45
C ILE A 7 15.34 17.19 39.21
N LEU A 8 14.04 17.48 39.24
CA LEU A 8 12.99 16.57 38.81
C LEU A 8 13.10 16.39 37.28
N PHE A 9 13.69 15.27 36.86
CA PHE A 9 13.72 14.85 35.48
C PHE A 9 12.36 14.23 35.13
N SER A 10 11.42 15.07 34.70
CA SER A 10 10.13 14.63 34.16
C SER A 10 10.37 14.04 32.77
N VAL A 11 10.52 12.72 32.70
CA VAL A 11 10.61 11.97 31.45
C VAL A 11 9.20 11.89 30.86
N LEU A 12 8.88 12.85 29.99
CA LEU A 12 7.71 12.78 29.11
C LEU A 12 7.91 11.62 28.13
N VAL A 13 7.32 10.47 28.44
CA VAL A 13 7.17 9.36 27.50
C VAL A 13 6.09 9.77 26.50
N MET A 14 6.49 10.37 25.38
CA MET A 14 5.63 10.54 24.22
C MET A 14 5.44 9.16 23.57
N SER A 15 4.31 8.52 23.86
CA SER A 15 3.83 7.35 23.13
C SER A 15 3.58 7.75 21.68
N GLN A 16 4.52 7.46 20.79
CA GLN A 16 4.30 7.61 19.36
C GLN A 16 3.29 6.54 18.94
N ALA A 17 2.04 6.95 18.74
CA ALA A 17 1.07 6.11 18.08
C ALA A 17 1.60 5.80 16.67
N SER A 18 1.87 4.52 16.40
CA SER A 18 2.28 4.04 15.09
C SER A 18 1.09 4.18 14.14
N ALA A 19 0.87 5.38 13.61
CA ALA A 19 0.08 5.52 12.40
C ALA A 19 0.88 4.83 11.29
N ASP A 20 0.31 3.82 10.65
CA ASP A 20 0.88 3.25 9.41
C ASP A 20 1.20 4.44 8.49
N GLU A 21 2.49 4.68 8.22
CA GLU A 21 2.95 5.86 7.51
C GLU A 21 2.31 5.88 6.12
N SER A 22 1.55 6.93 5.83
CA SER A 22 0.93 7.09 4.52
C SER A 22 2.04 7.28 3.49
N ILE A 23 2.26 6.27 2.67
CA ILE A 23 3.23 6.28 1.57
C ILE A 23 2.52 6.48 0.23
N THR A 24 3.32 6.84 -0.78
CA THR A 24 2.86 6.91 -2.17
C THR A 24 3.39 5.74 -2.98
N THR A 25 2.55 5.19 -3.86
CA THR A 25 2.95 4.18 -4.85
C THR A 25 2.44 4.58 -6.24
N TYR A 26 2.96 3.97 -7.29
CA TYR A 26 2.42 4.15 -8.64
C TYR A 26 1.27 3.18 -8.92
N ALA A 27 0.54 3.41 -10.01
CA ALA A 27 -0.50 2.48 -10.46
C ALA A 27 -0.42 2.19 -11.97
N TYR A 28 -0.89 1.00 -12.34
CA TYR A 28 -1.01 0.56 -13.72
C TYR A 28 -2.40 0.00 -13.99
N CYS A 29 -2.75 -0.05 -15.27
CA CYS A 29 -3.98 -0.62 -15.79
C CYS A 29 -3.67 -1.99 -16.40
N ASP A 30 -4.30 -3.02 -15.85
CA ASP A 30 -4.19 -4.42 -16.26
C ASP A 30 -5.41 -4.79 -17.12
N PRO A 31 -5.24 -5.13 -18.41
CA PRO A 31 -6.37 -5.48 -19.26
C PRO A 31 -7.00 -6.82 -18.85
N TYR A 32 -8.32 -6.96 -19.01
CA TYR A 32 -8.97 -8.26 -18.83
C TYR A 32 -8.59 -9.26 -19.94
N ASP A 33 -8.31 -8.77 -21.14
CA ASP A 33 -7.79 -9.58 -22.24
C ASP A 33 -6.29 -9.83 -22.03
N LYS A 34 -5.92 -11.11 -21.92
CA LYS A 34 -4.53 -11.54 -21.68
C LYS A 34 -3.60 -11.29 -22.87
N ASN A 35 -4.14 -10.96 -24.04
CA ASN A 35 -3.35 -10.62 -25.22
C ASN A 35 -2.93 -9.14 -25.25
N GLU A 36 -3.54 -8.29 -24.42
CA GLU A 36 -3.16 -6.89 -24.29
C GLU A 36 -2.06 -6.71 -23.23
N GLN A 37 -1.18 -5.73 -23.44
CA GLN A 37 -0.17 -5.37 -22.45
C GLN A 37 -0.73 -4.40 -21.42
N TRP A 38 -0.27 -4.56 -20.18
CA TRP A 38 -0.48 -3.56 -19.14
C TRP A 38 0.12 -2.20 -19.54
N ARG A 39 -0.41 -1.13 -18.96
CA ARG A 39 0.14 0.22 -19.16
C ARG A 39 0.11 1.00 -17.86
N TRP A 40 0.99 1.98 -17.72
CA TRP A 40 0.92 2.93 -16.60
C TRP A 40 -0.41 3.68 -16.62
N ALA A 41 -0.95 3.92 -15.42
CA ALA A 41 -2.05 4.86 -15.25
C ALA A 41 -1.45 6.27 -15.25
N THR A 42 -1.82 7.07 -16.25
CA THR A 42 -1.28 8.41 -16.46
C THR A 42 -2.37 9.46 -16.41
N ASP A 43 -2.01 10.68 -16.00
CA ASP A 43 -2.89 11.84 -16.08
C ASP A 43 -2.94 12.45 -17.50
N GLU A 44 -3.66 13.57 -17.62
CA GLU A 44 -3.83 14.32 -18.88
C GLU A 44 -2.51 14.90 -19.42
N SER A 45 -1.49 15.03 -18.56
CA SER A 45 -0.13 15.46 -18.92
C SER A 45 0.80 14.28 -19.20
N ASN A 46 0.27 13.07 -19.32
CA ASN A 46 1.00 11.83 -19.55
C ASN A 46 1.99 11.48 -18.43
N GLN A 47 1.76 11.96 -17.20
CA GLN A 47 2.58 11.64 -16.03
C GLN A 47 1.96 10.46 -15.26
N ALA A 48 2.79 9.53 -14.80
CA ALA A 48 2.32 8.39 -14.01
C ALA A 48 1.69 8.87 -12.69
N ILE A 49 0.47 8.42 -12.41
CA ILE A 49 -0.26 8.85 -11.21
C ILE A 49 0.36 8.23 -9.95
N LYS A 50 0.34 8.98 -8.86
CA LYS A 50 0.65 8.50 -7.52
C LYS A 50 -0.64 8.17 -6.77
N VAL A 51 -0.58 7.14 -5.94
CA VAL A 51 -1.67 6.63 -5.10
C VAL A 51 -1.24 6.67 -3.65
N ASN A 52 -2.06 7.28 -2.81
CA ASN A 52 -1.83 7.39 -1.37
C ASN A 52 -2.39 6.16 -0.65
N GLY A 53 -1.61 5.60 0.27
CA GLY A 53 -2.00 4.40 1.01
C GLY A 53 -0.84 3.81 1.80
N TYR A 54 -0.87 2.51 2.05
CA TYR A 54 0.25 1.81 2.68
C TYR A 54 0.28 0.32 2.32
N TRP A 55 1.48 -0.27 2.34
CA TRP A 55 1.65 -1.70 2.14
C TRP A 55 1.31 -2.46 3.43
N LYS A 56 0.50 -3.51 3.31
CA LYS A 56 0.19 -4.40 4.43
C LYS A 56 0.41 -5.85 4.03
N LEU A 57 1.12 -6.57 4.90
CA LEU A 57 1.30 -8.01 4.78
C LEU A 57 0.03 -8.72 5.29
N PHE A 58 -0.50 -9.61 4.46
CA PHE A 58 -1.60 -10.49 4.78
C PHE A 58 -1.10 -11.92 4.83
N TYR A 59 -1.75 -12.74 5.64
CA TYR A 59 -1.50 -14.17 5.73
C TYR A 59 -2.72 -14.92 5.22
N PHE A 60 -2.50 -15.98 4.46
CA PHE A 60 -3.58 -16.88 4.10
C PHE A 60 -4.12 -17.56 5.37
N LYS A 61 -5.43 -17.53 5.58
CA LYS A 61 -6.10 -18.31 6.63
C LYS A 61 -6.41 -19.71 6.09
N GLY A 62 -5.63 -20.70 6.50
CA GLY A 62 -5.83 -22.11 6.14
C GLY A 62 -4.65 -22.97 6.58
N ASP A 63 -4.88 -24.28 6.74
CA ASP A 63 -3.80 -25.25 6.89
C ASP A 63 -3.25 -25.60 5.49
N TYR A 64 -2.07 -25.08 5.19
CA TYR A 64 -1.37 -25.32 3.93
C TYR A 64 -0.19 -26.29 4.09
N SER A 65 -0.14 -27.04 5.20
CA SER A 65 0.93 -28.01 5.49
C SER A 65 1.14 -29.04 4.39
N SER A 66 0.11 -29.31 3.58
CA SER A 66 0.15 -30.26 2.46
C SER A 66 0.60 -29.65 1.11
N ILE A 67 0.72 -28.31 1.00
CA ILE A 67 1.08 -27.65 -0.26
C ILE A 67 2.50 -27.09 -0.15
N THR A 68 3.47 -27.92 -0.54
CA THR A 68 4.85 -27.48 -0.77
C THR A 68 4.84 -26.44 -1.90
N ASN A 69 5.30 -25.22 -1.63
CA ASN A 69 5.45 -24.05 -2.52
C ASN A 69 4.42 -22.91 -2.40
N LEU A 70 3.49 -22.93 -1.44
CA LEU A 70 2.70 -21.72 -1.14
C LEU A 70 3.46 -20.80 -0.19
N ASN A 71 3.70 -19.57 -0.62
CA ASN A 71 4.13 -18.51 0.29
C ASN A 71 2.91 -18.12 1.14
N PRO A 72 2.94 -18.33 2.47
CA PRO A 72 1.76 -18.13 3.33
C PRO A 72 1.39 -16.64 3.48
N SER A 73 2.18 -15.74 2.89
CA SER A 73 2.02 -14.31 3.01
C SER A 73 1.99 -13.60 1.65
N TYR A 74 1.24 -12.51 1.57
CA TYR A 74 1.16 -11.64 0.39
C TYR A 74 0.94 -10.19 0.81
N TYR A 75 1.47 -9.25 0.04
CA TYR A 75 1.23 -7.83 0.28
C TYR A 75 -0.01 -7.34 -0.49
N ARG A 76 -0.74 -6.40 0.10
CA ARG A 76 -1.70 -5.56 -0.62
C ARG A 76 -1.44 -4.10 -0.28
N PHE A 77 -1.75 -3.21 -1.22
CA PHE A 77 -1.72 -1.78 -0.96
C PHE A 77 -3.10 -1.34 -0.48
N ILE A 78 -3.16 -0.86 0.77
CA ILE A 78 -4.39 -0.41 1.39
C ILE A 78 -4.65 1.03 0.98
N ILE A 79 -5.85 1.31 0.46
CA ILE A 79 -6.27 2.65 0.04
C ILE A 79 -7.67 2.97 0.54
N THR A 80 -8.02 4.24 0.61
CA THR A 80 -9.39 4.67 0.93
C THR A 80 -10.34 4.47 -0.25
N PRO A 81 -11.66 4.35 -0.03
CA PRO A 81 -12.63 4.30 -1.12
C PRO A 81 -12.57 5.51 -2.06
N GLN A 82 -12.37 6.71 -1.50
CA GLN A 82 -12.25 7.96 -2.27
C GLN A 82 -11.02 7.94 -3.17
N GLU A 83 -9.90 7.44 -2.66
CA GLU A 83 -8.66 7.30 -3.42
C GLU A 83 -8.84 6.28 -4.55
N PHE A 84 -9.49 5.14 -4.27
CA PHE A 84 -9.79 4.14 -5.30
C PHE A 84 -10.65 4.72 -6.43
N ILE A 85 -11.71 5.46 -6.10
CA ILE A 85 -12.56 6.13 -7.10
C ILE A 85 -11.73 7.14 -7.91
N ARG A 86 -10.88 7.94 -7.24
CA ARG A 86 -10.02 8.92 -7.90
C ARG A 86 -9.07 8.27 -8.91
N VAL A 87 -8.45 7.13 -8.58
CA VAL A 87 -7.44 6.50 -9.44
C VAL A 87 -8.04 5.57 -10.50
N LYS A 88 -9.20 4.97 -10.25
CA LYS A 88 -9.86 4.07 -11.20
C LYS A 88 -10.20 4.75 -12.53
N LYS A 89 -10.47 6.06 -12.52
CA LYS A 89 -10.82 6.84 -13.72
C LYS A 89 -9.72 6.88 -14.80
N TYR A 90 -8.47 6.58 -14.44
CA TYR A 90 -7.34 6.59 -15.38
C TYR A 90 -7.19 5.27 -16.17
N CYS A 91 -8.01 4.26 -15.84
CA CYS A 91 -8.10 3.02 -16.60
C CYS A 91 -9.35 2.99 -17.49
N LYS A 92 -9.23 2.28 -18.62
CA LYS A 92 -10.33 2.02 -19.54
C LYS A 92 -11.36 1.09 -18.88
N LYS A 93 -12.56 1.03 -19.45
CA LYS A 93 -13.65 0.17 -18.97
C LYS A 93 -13.26 -1.33 -18.91
N ASN A 94 -12.38 -1.78 -19.81
CA ASN A 94 -11.89 -3.15 -19.91
C ASN A 94 -10.56 -3.38 -19.18
N GLU A 95 -10.18 -2.51 -18.25
CA GLU A 95 -8.95 -2.59 -17.48
C GLU A 95 -9.23 -2.55 -15.97
N ILE A 96 -8.33 -3.13 -15.18
CA ILE A 96 -8.32 -3.08 -13.71
C ILE A 96 -7.16 -2.20 -13.25
N ILE A 97 -7.44 -1.21 -12.39
CA ILE A 97 -6.39 -0.42 -11.74
C ILE A 97 -5.70 -1.25 -10.66
N ARG A 98 -4.37 -1.27 -10.65
CA ARG A 98 -3.55 -2.02 -9.69
C ARG A 98 -2.38 -1.18 -9.17
N PRO A 99 -1.93 -1.40 -7.93
CA PRO A 99 -0.73 -0.74 -7.40
C PRO A 99 0.51 -1.37 -8.02
N ALA A 100 1.43 -0.53 -8.47
CA ALA A 100 2.77 -0.89 -8.90
C ALA A 100 3.76 -0.52 -7.81
N ASP A 101 4.39 -1.54 -7.23
CA ASP A 101 5.61 -1.37 -6.47
C ASP A 101 6.81 -1.62 -7.39
N SER A 102 7.54 -0.57 -7.74
CA SER A 102 8.76 -0.69 -8.54
C SER A 102 9.88 -1.39 -7.79
N SER A 103 9.88 -1.39 -6.45
CA SER A 103 10.94 -1.99 -5.63
C SER A 103 10.84 -3.52 -5.52
N LEU A 104 9.63 -4.07 -5.70
CA LEU A 104 9.38 -5.51 -5.50
C LEU A 104 9.16 -6.27 -6.81
N SER A 105 9.12 -5.60 -7.97
CA SER A 105 8.86 -6.19 -9.30
C SER A 105 7.70 -7.20 -9.29
N LYS A 106 6.64 -6.89 -8.55
CA LYS A 106 5.53 -7.80 -8.26
C LYS A 106 4.19 -7.14 -8.54
N TRP A 107 3.25 -7.95 -9.03
CA TRP A 107 1.89 -7.54 -9.37
C TRP A 107 1.03 -7.65 -8.10
N TYR A 108 0.54 -6.52 -7.61
CA TYR A 108 -0.24 -6.47 -6.37
C TYR A 108 -1.71 -6.13 -6.63
N TYR A 109 -2.52 -6.29 -5.59
CA TYR A 109 -3.93 -5.91 -5.57
C TYR A 109 -4.14 -4.77 -4.57
N PHE A 110 -5.03 -3.84 -4.89
CA PHE A 110 -5.54 -2.93 -3.88
C PHE A 110 -6.41 -3.70 -2.88
N ASN A 111 -6.40 -3.24 -1.63
CA ASN A 111 -7.42 -3.56 -0.65
C ASN A 111 -8.06 -2.24 -0.20
N ILE A 112 -9.37 -2.13 -0.37
CA ILE A 112 -10.10 -0.90 -0.04
C ILE A 112 -10.44 -0.98 1.44
N LYS A 113 -10.03 0.03 2.22
CA LYS A 113 -10.36 0.11 3.64
C LYS A 113 -11.87 0.29 3.80
N ASP A 114 -12.47 -0.54 4.63
CA ASP A 114 -13.86 -0.40 5.09
C ASP A 114 -14.07 0.91 5.89
#